data_AF-A0A2V6LT87-F1
#
_entry.id   AF-A0A2V6LT87-F1
#
_cell.length_a   1.000
_cell.length_b   1.000
_cell.length_c   1.000
_cell.angle_alpha   90.00
_cell.angle_beta   90.00
_cell.angle_gamma   90.00
#
_symmetry.space_group_name_H-M   'P 1'
#
loop_
_entity.id
_entity.type
_entity.pdbx_description
1 polymer ?
#
loop_
_entity_poly.entity_id
_entity_poly.type
_entity_poly.pdbx_seq_one_letter_code
_entity_poly.pdbx_strand_id
1 'polypeptide(L)'
;MDLLSHQLARNSEMLFSFHKSHALLLGLIATIAASLTALARPAQPEASSMPSASPSATPIVFAEQTLADLKQLRQAALTSDYAFKQVAHLANNIGPRLTGSAQAAKAVEYVAGEMKALGCDVQLEKVVVPHWVRGAETAELTQFPGQAAGTTQKLVLCALGGSVATPPEGINADTVCVRDFEELTSLPREKVNGKIVLFNHSFDKQMAAQGHGGDAYDQAVVYRSDGPVAAAKLGAAACLIRSV
;
A
#
# COMPACT_ATOMS: atom_id res chain seq x y z
N MET A 1 -32.26 8.39 8.34
CA MET A 1 -31.21 8.04 7.36
C MET A 1 -30.95 9.24 6.45
N ASP A 2 -30.46 10.39 6.95
CA ASP A 2 -30.22 11.52 6.04
C ASP A 2 -29.25 12.62 6.52
N LEU A 3 -28.26 12.25 7.33
CA LEU A 3 -27.22 13.20 7.79
C LEU A 3 -25.78 12.69 7.58
N LEU A 4 -25.60 11.37 7.44
CA LEU A 4 -24.29 10.73 7.17
C LEU A 4 -23.92 10.71 5.67
N SER A 5 -24.93 10.72 4.79
CA SER A 5 -24.78 10.80 3.33
C SER A 5 -24.19 12.14 2.87
N HIS A 6 -24.50 13.24 3.57
CA HIS A 6 -24.05 14.58 3.20
C HIS A 6 -22.63 14.93 3.68
N GLN A 7 -22.08 14.25 4.69
CA GLN A 7 -20.71 14.50 5.15
C GLN A 7 -19.66 13.77 4.29
N LEU A 8 -19.99 12.63 3.68
CA LEU A 8 -19.05 11.87 2.84
C LEU A 8 -18.86 12.49 1.45
N ALA A 9 -19.86 13.19 0.90
CA ALA A 9 -19.75 13.90 -0.38
C ALA A 9 -18.86 15.16 -0.30
N ARG A 10 -18.75 15.78 0.88
CA ARG A 10 -18.01 17.04 1.05
C ARG A 10 -16.49 16.86 1.14
N ASN A 11 -16.02 15.64 1.43
CA ASN A 11 -14.59 15.34 1.53
C ASN A 11 -13.98 14.86 0.19
N SER A 12 -14.77 14.53 -0.84
CA SER A 12 -14.25 14.10 -2.14
C SER A 12 -13.95 15.25 -3.11
N GLU A 13 -14.48 16.46 -2.87
CA GLU A 13 -14.27 17.61 -3.78
C GLU A 13 -12.94 18.34 -3.56
N MET A 14 -12.23 18.10 -2.46
CA MET A 14 -10.98 18.81 -2.15
C MET A 14 -9.72 18.17 -2.78
N LEU A 15 -9.85 17.01 -3.43
CA LEU A 15 -8.72 16.26 -4.02
C LEU A 15 -8.65 16.32 -5.56
N PHE A 16 -9.57 17.02 -6.23
CA PHE A 16 -9.68 17.07 -7.70
C PHE A 16 -9.34 18.45 -8.30
N SER A 17 -8.27 19.09 -7.85
CA SER A 17 -7.80 20.35 -8.44
C SER A 17 -6.30 20.40 -8.69
N PHE A 18 -5.74 19.39 -9.34
CA PHE A 18 -4.45 19.53 -10.02
C PHE A 18 -4.39 18.55 -11.20
N HIS A 19 -4.80 19.01 -12.39
CA HIS A 19 -4.23 18.66 -13.71
C HIS A 19 -5.18 19.15 -14.81
N LYS A 20 -4.90 20.34 -15.37
CA LYS A 20 -5.37 20.75 -16.70
C LYS A 20 -4.45 21.85 -17.22
N SER A 21 -3.85 21.60 -18.40
CA SER A 21 -3.24 22.54 -19.37
C SER A 21 -1.94 21.92 -19.92
N HIS A 22 -1.69 21.69 -21.21
CA HIS A 22 -2.27 22.20 -22.45
C HIS A 22 -2.12 21.19 -23.60
N ALA A 23 -3.01 21.31 -24.58
CA ALA A 23 -3.03 20.56 -25.82
C ALA A 23 -2.50 21.39 -27.01
N LEU A 24 -1.92 20.67 -27.97
CA LEU A 24 -1.85 20.90 -29.42
C LEU A 24 -1.19 22.15 -30.02
N LEU A 25 -0.23 21.91 -30.94
CA LEU A 25 -0.23 22.56 -32.27
C LEU A 25 0.44 21.67 -33.35
N LEU A 26 -0.24 21.54 -34.50
CA LEU A 26 0.13 20.79 -35.70
C LEU A 26 1.11 21.53 -36.63
N GLY A 27 1.84 20.77 -37.46
CA GLY A 27 1.79 20.94 -38.93
C GLY A 27 2.99 21.56 -39.70
N LEU A 28 3.75 20.67 -40.38
CA LEU A 28 4.23 20.71 -41.79
C LEU A 28 5.03 21.93 -42.35
N ILE A 29 6.20 21.68 -42.98
CA ILE A 29 6.55 22.01 -44.40
C ILE A 29 8.02 21.64 -44.71
N ALA A 30 8.24 21.21 -45.96
CA ALA A 30 9.44 20.60 -46.52
C ALA A 30 10.46 21.58 -47.16
N THR A 31 11.73 21.14 -47.18
CA THR A 31 12.82 21.33 -48.18
C THR A 31 12.90 22.61 -49.04
N ILE A 32 13.99 23.39 -48.87
CA ILE A 32 14.75 24.02 -49.96
C ILE A 32 16.25 23.97 -49.61
N ALA A 33 17.06 23.47 -50.56
CA ALA A 33 18.51 23.43 -50.51
C ALA A 33 19.14 24.66 -51.20
N ALA A 34 20.40 24.90 -50.82
CA ALA A 34 21.43 25.74 -51.47
C ALA A 34 21.39 27.26 -51.22
N SER A 35 22.36 27.71 -50.40
CA SER A 35 23.27 28.84 -50.70
C SER A 35 24.35 28.89 -49.60
N LEU A 36 25.56 28.41 -49.88
CA LEU A 36 26.74 28.61 -49.03
C LEU A 36 27.14 30.08 -49.09
N THR A 37 26.84 30.82 -48.04
CA THR A 37 27.59 32.03 -47.66
C THR A 37 28.00 31.85 -46.21
N ALA A 38 29.30 31.81 -45.99
CA ALA A 38 29.90 31.74 -44.66
C ALA A 38 29.60 33.05 -43.91
N LEU A 39 28.43 33.13 -43.29
CA LEU A 39 28.22 34.08 -42.19
C LEU A 39 28.98 33.54 -40.98
N ALA A 40 29.96 34.31 -40.54
CA ALA A 40 30.65 34.10 -39.29
C ALA A 40 29.62 33.86 -38.18
N ARG A 41 29.63 32.66 -37.60
CA ARG A 41 28.82 32.31 -36.43
C ARG A 41 29.20 33.31 -35.33
N PRO A 42 28.25 34.08 -34.78
CA PRO A 42 28.55 34.87 -33.59
C PRO A 42 29.08 33.92 -32.53
N ALA A 43 30.18 34.29 -31.87
CA ALA A 43 30.80 33.48 -30.84
C ALA A 43 29.72 32.98 -29.88
N GLN A 44 29.57 31.66 -29.83
CA GLN A 44 28.68 31.03 -28.87
C GLN A 44 29.22 31.43 -27.49
N PRO A 45 28.41 32.07 -26.62
CA PRO A 45 28.89 32.39 -25.28
C PRO A 45 29.38 31.09 -24.67
N GLU A 46 30.64 31.11 -24.21
CA GLU A 46 31.26 29.98 -23.53
C GLU A 46 30.25 29.45 -22.52
N ALA A 47 29.93 28.16 -22.61
CA ALA A 47 29.11 27.50 -21.61
C ALA A 47 29.79 27.78 -20.27
N SER A 48 29.18 28.65 -19.48
CA SER A 48 29.65 28.98 -18.15
C SER A 48 29.69 27.67 -17.39
N SER A 49 30.89 27.22 -17.09
CA SER A 49 31.13 26.12 -16.18
C SER A 49 30.61 26.57 -14.82
N MET A 50 29.33 26.31 -14.57
CA MET A 50 28.75 26.41 -13.24
C MET A 50 29.69 25.61 -12.33
N PRO A 51 30.29 26.23 -11.30
CA PRO A 51 31.13 25.49 -10.38
C PRO A 51 30.28 24.35 -9.82
N SER A 52 30.75 23.12 -10.01
CA SER A 52 30.16 21.95 -9.37
C SER A 52 30.06 22.27 -7.88
N ALA A 53 28.84 22.45 -7.40
CA ALA A 53 28.59 22.77 -5.99
C ALA A 53 29.08 21.57 -5.19
N SER A 54 30.32 21.63 -4.71
CA SER A 54 30.83 20.66 -3.77
C SER A 54 29.91 20.70 -2.55
N PRO A 55 29.35 19.57 -2.10
CA PRO A 55 28.49 19.59 -0.94
C PRO A 55 29.28 20.17 0.24
N SER A 56 28.87 21.35 0.69
CA SER A 56 29.43 21.95 1.90
C SER A 56 28.96 21.11 3.08
N ALA A 57 29.88 20.75 3.97
CA ALA A 57 29.54 19.98 5.16
C ALA A 57 28.42 20.70 5.92
N THR A 58 27.34 19.97 6.22
CA THR A 58 26.26 20.49 7.06
C THR A 58 26.88 21.02 8.35
N PRO A 59 26.67 22.30 8.70
CA PRO A 59 27.25 22.85 9.92
C PRO A 59 26.80 22.00 11.11
N ILE A 60 27.73 21.68 12.00
CA ILE A 60 27.41 20.91 13.21
C ILE A 60 26.45 21.74 14.05
N VAL A 61 25.18 21.34 14.10
CA VAL A 61 24.10 22.06 14.81
C VAL A 61 24.02 21.65 16.29
N PHE A 62 24.75 20.59 16.68
CA PHE A 62 24.68 20.02 18.03
C PHE A 62 25.97 20.28 18.83
N ALA A 63 25.82 20.50 20.14
CA ALA A 63 26.96 20.61 21.04
C ALA A 63 27.79 19.31 21.05
N GLU A 64 29.10 19.42 21.30
CA GLU A 64 30.01 18.28 21.31
C GLU A 64 29.58 17.19 22.30
N GLN A 65 29.10 17.59 23.49
CA GLN A 65 28.56 16.67 24.48
C GLN A 65 27.38 15.87 23.93
N THR A 66 26.43 16.53 23.26
CA THR A 66 25.29 15.85 22.63
C THR A 66 25.75 14.81 21.60
N LEU A 67 26.78 15.13 20.81
CA LEU A 67 27.34 14.17 19.85
C LEU A 67 28.00 12.98 20.55
N ALA A 68 28.68 13.20 21.68
CA ALA A 68 29.25 12.13 22.49
C ALA A 68 28.15 11.22 23.07
N ASP A 69 27.11 11.80 23.65
CA ASP A 69 25.98 11.07 24.23
C ASP A 69 25.25 10.23 23.16
N LEU A 70 24.98 10.80 21.98
CA LEU A 70 24.37 10.08 20.86
C LEU A 70 25.23 8.90 20.37
N LYS A 71 26.56 9.06 20.33
CA LYS A 71 27.48 7.97 19.99
C LYS A 71 27.42 6.85 21.03
N GLN A 72 27.36 7.20 22.31
CA GLN A 72 27.24 6.22 23.39
C GLN A 72 25.91 5.48 23.34
N LEU A 73 24.79 6.18 23.13
CA LEU A 73 23.46 5.58 22.97
C LEU A 73 23.41 4.61 21.79
N ARG A 74 23.96 5.02 20.63
CA ARG A 74 24.07 4.14 19.46
C ARG A 74 24.87 2.89 19.78
N GLN A 75 26.02 3.04 20.46
CA GLN A 75 26.86 1.89 20.81
C GLN A 75 26.14 0.94 21.76
N ALA A 76 25.43 1.46 22.76
CA ALA A 76 24.62 0.66 23.68
C ALA A 76 23.52 -0.10 22.93
N ALA A 77 22.82 0.55 21.99
CA ALA A 77 21.78 -0.08 21.18
C ALA A 77 22.32 -1.21 20.29
N LEU A 78 23.51 -1.04 19.70
CA LEU A 78 24.12 -2.04 18.82
C LEU A 78 24.74 -3.23 19.56
N THR A 79 25.05 -3.07 20.85
CA THR A 79 25.71 -4.12 21.65
C THR A 79 24.76 -4.83 22.62
N SER A 80 23.55 -4.32 22.78
CA SER A 80 22.52 -4.90 23.64
C SER A 80 21.57 -5.79 22.85
N ASP A 81 21.17 -6.91 23.45
CA ASP A 81 20.10 -7.77 22.93
C ASP A 81 18.70 -7.38 23.44
N TYR A 82 18.60 -6.27 24.18
CA TYR A 82 17.36 -5.84 24.85
C TYR A 82 16.18 -5.74 23.87
N ALA A 83 16.33 -4.98 22.79
CA ALA A 83 15.25 -4.80 21.80
C ALA A 83 14.82 -6.13 21.17
N PHE A 84 15.77 -7.03 20.92
CA PHE A 84 15.48 -8.36 20.41
C PHE A 84 14.65 -9.19 21.40
N LYS A 85 15.01 -9.18 22.69
CA LYS A 85 14.25 -9.88 23.74
C LYS A 85 12.81 -9.36 23.84
N GLN A 86 12.62 -8.04 23.76
CA GLN A 86 11.30 -7.43 23.82
C GLN A 86 10.41 -7.85 22.64
N VAL A 87 10.92 -7.77 21.40
CA VAL A 87 10.15 -8.21 20.24
C VAL A 87 9.94 -9.73 20.22
N ALA A 88 10.94 -10.50 20.69
CA ALA A 88 10.82 -11.95 20.80
C ALA A 88 9.73 -12.36 21.78
N HIS A 89 9.60 -11.70 22.94
CA HIS A 89 8.50 -11.97 23.87
C HIS A 89 7.14 -11.63 23.25
N LEU A 90 7.02 -10.46 22.62
CA LEU A 90 5.79 -10.05 21.94
C LEU A 90 5.40 -11.03 20.81
N ALA A 91 6.37 -11.56 20.07
CA ALA A 91 6.12 -12.45 18.93
C ALA A 91 5.90 -13.91 19.34
N ASN A 92 6.73 -14.44 20.24
CA ASN A 92 6.76 -15.87 20.54
C ASN A 92 5.87 -16.23 21.73
N ASN A 93 5.78 -15.36 22.73
CA ASN A 93 5.04 -15.64 23.97
C ASN A 93 3.61 -15.08 23.91
N ILE A 94 3.44 -13.88 23.35
CA ILE A 94 2.11 -13.26 23.19
C ILE A 94 1.47 -13.62 21.86
N GLY A 95 2.21 -13.51 20.75
CA GLY A 95 1.75 -13.91 19.43
C GLY A 95 0.91 -12.84 18.70
N PRO A 96 0.04 -13.28 17.75
CA PRO A 96 -0.81 -12.41 16.97
C PRO A 96 -1.76 -11.61 17.87
N ARG A 97 -1.70 -10.30 17.76
CA ARG A 97 -2.30 -9.35 18.71
C ARG A 97 -3.23 -8.36 18.01
N LEU A 98 -4.20 -8.91 17.27
CA LEU A 98 -5.23 -8.11 16.60
C LEU A 98 -6.00 -7.27 17.64
N THR A 99 -6.32 -6.03 17.30
CA THR A 99 -7.07 -5.12 18.17
C THR A 99 -8.34 -5.78 18.72
N GLY A 100 -8.55 -5.65 20.03
CA GLY A 100 -9.69 -6.25 20.73
C GLY A 100 -9.54 -7.75 21.07
N SER A 101 -8.40 -8.38 20.76
CA SER A 101 -8.09 -9.76 21.19
C SER A 101 -7.50 -9.82 22.60
N ALA A 102 -7.53 -11.02 23.21
CA ALA A 102 -6.87 -11.28 24.49
C ALA A 102 -5.35 -11.05 24.41
N GLN A 103 -4.72 -11.39 23.28
CA GLN A 103 -3.30 -11.17 23.04
C GLN A 103 -2.96 -9.68 22.94
N ALA A 104 -3.82 -8.86 22.34
CA ALA A 104 -3.64 -7.41 22.34
C ALA A 104 -3.71 -6.81 23.75
N ALA A 105 -4.69 -7.24 24.56
CA ALA A 105 -4.75 -6.84 25.97
C ALA A 105 -3.49 -7.27 26.73
N LYS A 106 -3.00 -8.49 26.49
CA LYS A 106 -1.78 -8.99 27.12
C LYS A 106 -0.54 -8.19 26.71
N ALA A 107 -0.44 -7.78 25.44
CA ALA A 107 0.64 -6.94 24.96
C ALA A 107 0.67 -5.57 25.65
N VAL A 108 -0.49 -4.97 25.90
CA VAL A 108 -0.60 -3.69 26.63
C VAL A 108 -0.07 -3.84 28.06
N GLU A 109 -0.50 -4.88 28.78
CA GLU A 109 -0.01 -5.17 30.13
C GLU A 109 1.51 -5.40 30.15
N TYR A 110 2.02 -6.19 29.20
CA TYR A 110 3.43 -6.51 29.09
C TYR A 110 4.27 -5.24 28.88
N VAL A 111 3.96 -4.44 27.86
CA VAL A 111 4.72 -3.21 27.55
C VAL A 111 4.66 -2.23 28.72
N ALA A 112 3.50 -2.06 29.35
CA ALA A 112 3.38 -1.21 30.52
C ALA A 112 4.22 -1.71 31.70
N GLY A 113 4.29 -3.03 31.92
CA GLY A 113 5.14 -3.66 32.93
C GLY A 113 6.62 -3.42 32.67
N GLU A 114 7.08 -3.65 31.43
CA GLU A 114 8.48 -3.44 31.03
C GLU A 114 8.88 -1.96 31.19
N MET A 115 8.01 -1.03 30.79
CA MET A 115 8.27 0.41 30.97
C MET A 115 8.35 0.81 32.45
N LYS A 116 7.48 0.27 33.31
CA LYS A 116 7.54 0.50 34.77
C LYS A 116 8.82 -0.07 35.37
N ALA A 117 9.26 -1.24 34.92
CA ALA A 117 10.51 -1.87 35.38
C ALA A 117 11.75 -1.05 35.01
N LEU A 118 11.70 -0.29 33.91
CA LEU A 118 12.72 0.69 33.54
C LEU A 118 12.67 1.99 34.35
N GLY A 119 11.69 2.15 35.25
CA GLY A 119 11.51 3.36 36.06
C GLY A 119 10.75 4.48 35.36
N CYS A 120 10.06 4.20 34.24
CA CYS A 120 9.19 5.19 33.60
C CYS A 120 7.90 5.41 34.41
N ASP A 121 7.37 6.64 34.37
CA ASP A 121 5.98 6.91 34.73
C ASP A 121 5.06 6.43 33.60
N VAL A 122 4.13 5.53 33.92
CA VAL A 122 3.32 4.82 32.93
C VAL A 122 1.84 4.92 33.28
N GLN A 123 1.07 5.45 32.34
CA GLN A 123 -0.39 5.52 32.40
C GLN A 123 -0.99 4.75 31.23
N LEU A 124 -2.11 4.07 31.48
CA LEU A 124 -2.87 3.38 30.43
C LEU A 124 -4.10 4.18 30.08
N GLU A 125 -4.27 4.50 28.80
CA GLU A 125 -5.46 5.17 28.28
C GLU A 125 -6.41 4.17 27.63
N LYS A 126 -7.69 4.24 28.02
CA LYS A 126 -8.71 3.36 27.48
C LYS A 126 -9.13 3.82 26.09
N VAL A 127 -9.06 2.92 25.11
CA VAL A 127 -9.51 3.17 23.72
C VAL A 127 -10.65 2.21 23.38
N VAL A 128 -11.72 2.74 22.77
CA VAL A 128 -12.80 1.92 22.20
C VAL A 128 -12.41 1.52 20.79
N VAL A 129 -12.51 0.23 20.49
CA VAL A 129 -12.04 -0.35 19.23
C VAL A 129 -13.09 -1.28 18.61
N PRO A 130 -13.15 -1.39 17.28
CA PRO A 130 -13.97 -2.41 16.63
C PRO A 130 -13.44 -3.82 16.98
N HIS A 131 -14.35 -4.78 17.12
CA HIS A 131 -14.03 -6.18 17.36
C HIS A 131 -14.46 -7.02 16.16
N TRP A 132 -13.48 -7.49 15.40
CA TRP A 132 -13.70 -8.38 14.27
C TRP A 132 -12.94 -9.68 14.51
N VAL A 133 -13.66 -10.80 14.36
CA VAL A 133 -13.10 -12.14 14.54
C VAL A 133 -13.18 -12.86 13.21
N ARG A 134 -12.02 -13.33 12.74
CA ARG A 134 -11.90 -14.13 11.53
C ARG A 134 -12.61 -15.47 11.72
N GLY A 135 -13.48 -15.83 10.78
CA GLY A 135 -14.18 -17.12 10.75
C GLY A 135 -13.42 -18.20 9.98
N ALA A 136 -14.16 -19.23 9.55
CA ALA A 136 -13.64 -20.26 8.65
C ALA A 136 -13.41 -19.69 7.25
N GLU A 137 -12.30 -20.10 6.63
CA GLU A 137 -11.87 -19.61 5.31
C GLU A 137 -11.40 -20.77 4.46
N THR A 138 -12.14 -21.05 3.39
CA THR A 138 -11.82 -22.09 2.43
C THR A 138 -12.29 -21.65 1.05
N ALA A 139 -11.51 -21.92 0.01
CA ALA A 139 -12.02 -21.93 -1.35
C ALA A 139 -11.27 -22.95 -2.19
N GLU A 140 -11.87 -23.26 -3.33
CA GLU A 140 -11.34 -24.14 -4.35
C GLU A 140 -11.77 -23.66 -5.73
N LEU A 141 -10.94 -23.94 -6.73
CA LEU A 141 -11.36 -23.90 -8.13
C LEU A 141 -12.10 -25.21 -8.42
N THR A 142 -13.39 -25.09 -8.72
CA THR A 142 -14.27 -26.22 -9.01
C THR A 142 -14.29 -26.56 -10.50
N GLN A 143 -14.05 -25.56 -11.35
CA GLN A 143 -14.02 -25.68 -12.80
C GLN A 143 -12.92 -24.79 -13.42
N PHE A 144 -11.99 -25.40 -14.16
CA PHE A 144 -10.97 -24.68 -14.92
C PHE A 144 -10.54 -25.44 -16.19
N PRO A 145 -10.06 -24.72 -17.24
CA PRO A 145 -9.62 -25.36 -18.49
C PRO A 145 -8.53 -26.41 -18.26
N GLY A 146 -8.71 -27.58 -18.86
CA GLY A 146 -7.74 -28.68 -18.78
C GLY A 146 -7.77 -29.48 -17.46
N GLN A 147 -8.72 -29.22 -16.56
CA GLN A 147 -8.84 -29.99 -15.32
C GLN A 147 -9.19 -31.46 -15.59
N ALA A 148 -8.70 -32.37 -14.73
CA ALA A 148 -9.17 -33.75 -14.72
C ALA A 148 -10.63 -33.80 -14.26
N ALA A 149 -11.44 -34.64 -14.91
CA ALA A 149 -12.86 -34.77 -14.58
C ALA A 149 -13.05 -35.17 -13.09
N GLY A 150 -13.89 -34.43 -12.38
CA GLY A 150 -14.19 -34.66 -10.96
C GLY A 150 -13.12 -34.19 -9.97
N THR A 151 -12.12 -33.42 -10.42
CA THR A 151 -11.10 -32.83 -9.53
C THR A 151 -11.38 -31.35 -9.23
N THR A 152 -10.94 -30.90 -8.06
CA THR A 152 -10.90 -29.48 -7.67
C THR A 152 -9.47 -29.10 -7.29
N GLN A 153 -9.19 -27.79 -7.25
CA GLN A 153 -7.90 -27.27 -6.78
C GLN A 153 -8.09 -26.35 -5.59
N LYS A 154 -7.51 -26.72 -4.44
CA LYS A 154 -7.53 -25.88 -3.24
C LYS A 154 -6.88 -24.52 -3.51
N LEU A 155 -7.54 -23.46 -3.05
CA LEU A 155 -6.99 -22.11 -2.99
C LEU A 155 -6.61 -21.78 -1.55
N VAL A 156 -5.39 -21.26 -1.37
CA VAL A 156 -4.97 -20.68 -0.09
C VAL A 156 -5.35 -19.21 -0.11
N LEU A 157 -6.18 -18.81 0.85
CA LEU A 157 -6.67 -17.44 0.97
C LEU A 157 -6.78 -17.04 2.44
N CYS A 158 -6.98 -15.74 2.65
CA CYS A 158 -7.20 -15.12 3.94
C CYS A 158 -8.19 -13.97 3.72
N ALA A 159 -9.26 -13.88 4.51
CA ALA A 159 -10.22 -12.80 4.37
C ALA A 159 -9.57 -11.45 4.72
N LEU A 160 -10.06 -10.40 4.09
CA LEU A 160 -9.67 -9.06 4.47
C LEU A 160 -10.27 -8.70 5.83
N GLY A 161 -9.53 -7.94 6.63
CA GLY A 161 -10.03 -7.45 7.91
C GLY A 161 -11.32 -6.65 7.69
N GLY A 162 -12.39 -7.01 8.40
CA GLY A 162 -13.72 -6.41 8.23
C GLY A 162 -14.58 -7.06 7.15
N SER A 163 -14.10 -8.08 6.43
CA SER A 163 -14.96 -8.85 5.52
C SER A 163 -16.13 -9.49 6.27
N VAL A 164 -17.30 -9.46 5.63
CA VAL A 164 -18.47 -10.21 6.08
C VAL A 164 -18.32 -11.68 5.70
N ALA A 165 -19.04 -12.55 6.42
CA ALA A 165 -19.12 -13.97 6.11
C ALA A 165 -19.92 -14.20 4.82
N THR A 166 -19.60 -15.27 4.11
CA THR A 166 -20.46 -15.82 3.05
C THR A 166 -21.74 -16.40 3.64
N PRO A 167 -22.80 -16.61 2.83
CA PRO A 167 -23.93 -17.46 3.24
C PRO A 167 -23.47 -18.85 3.72
N PRO A 168 -24.26 -19.55 4.56
CA PRO A 168 -23.90 -20.88 5.07
C PRO A 168 -23.58 -21.91 3.99
N GLU A 169 -24.24 -21.82 2.84
CA GLU A 169 -24.02 -22.65 1.65
C GLU A 169 -22.76 -22.29 0.84
N GLY A 170 -22.08 -21.21 1.22
CA GLY A 170 -20.92 -20.67 0.50
C GLY A 170 -21.31 -19.86 -0.73
N ILE A 171 -20.30 -19.47 -1.51
CA ILE A 171 -20.48 -18.81 -2.81
C ILE A 171 -19.78 -19.67 -3.86
N ASN A 172 -20.55 -20.15 -4.83
CA ASN A 172 -20.02 -20.79 -6.04
C ASN A 172 -20.46 -19.98 -7.26
N ALA A 173 -19.50 -19.31 -7.90
CA ALA A 173 -19.76 -18.43 -9.03
C ALA A 173 -18.52 -18.33 -9.93
N ASP A 174 -18.76 -18.00 -11.20
CA ASP A 174 -17.68 -17.70 -12.14
C ASP A 174 -16.79 -16.58 -11.64
N THR A 175 -15.52 -16.62 -12.02
CA THR A 175 -14.56 -15.55 -11.71
C THR A 175 -14.36 -14.63 -12.91
N VAL A 176 -14.28 -13.32 -12.66
CA VAL A 176 -13.84 -12.30 -13.62
C VAL A 176 -12.51 -11.75 -13.15
N CYS A 177 -11.46 -11.97 -13.92
CA CYS A 177 -10.13 -11.44 -13.62
C CYS A 177 -9.97 -10.08 -14.28
N VAL A 178 -9.51 -9.09 -13.50
CA VAL A 178 -9.20 -7.74 -13.96
C VAL A 178 -7.84 -7.32 -13.41
N ARG A 179 -7.09 -6.50 -14.15
CA ARG A 179 -5.77 -6.00 -13.70
C ARG A 179 -5.90 -4.80 -12.79
N ASP A 180 -6.91 -3.97 -13.01
CA ASP A 180 -7.08 -2.68 -12.35
C ASP A 180 -8.56 -2.23 -12.33
N PHE A 181 -8.79 -1.04 -11.77
CA PHE A 181 -10.13 -0.46 -11.70
C PHE A 181 -10.65 0.01 -13.06
N GLU A 182 -9.77 0.46 -13.96
CA GLU A 182 -10.17 0.90 -15.29
C GLU A 182 -10.76 -0.28 -16.07
N GLU A 183 -10.06 -1.42 -16.05
CA GLU A 183 -10.53 -2.66 -16.65
C GLU A 183 -11.87 -3.09 -16.06
N LEU A 184 -12.03 -3.07 -14.73
CA LEU A 184 -13.30 -3.39 -14.08
C LEU A 184 -14.44 -2.46 -14.56
N THR A 185 -14.20 -1.15 -14.62
CA THR A 185 -15.22 -0.17 -15.03
C THR A 185 -15.55 -0.21 -16.51
N SER A 186 -14.62 -0.69 -17.35
CA SER A 186 -14.85 -0.89 -18.78
C SER A 186 -15.77 -2.06 -19.08
N LEU A 187 -15.94 -2.99 -18.13
CA LEU A 187 -16.79 -4.17 -18.30
C LEU A 187 -18.28 -3.78 -18.17
N PRO A 188 -19.14 -4.29 -19.07
CA PRO A 188 -20.58 -4.13 -18.91
C PRO A 188 -21.05 -4.88 -17.66
N ARG A 189 -22.06 -4.34 -16.96
CA ARG A 189 -22.51 -4.85 -15.66
C ARG A 189 -22.86 -6.33 -15.69
N GLU A 190 -23.43 -6.81 -16.79
CA GLU A 190 -23.83 -8.20 -17.01
C GLU A 190 -22.65 -9.17 -16.99
N LYS A 191 -21.43 -8.68 -17.27
CA LYS A 191 -20.21 -9.48 -17.16
C LYS A 191 -19.72 -9.62 -15.73
N VAL A 192 -20.16 -8.78 -14.79
CA VAL A 192 -19.68 -8.75 -13.40
C VAL A 192 -20.74 -9.20 -12.40
N ASN A 193 -22.02 -8.89 -12.67
CA ASN A 193 -23.12 -9.16 -11.78
C ASN A 193 -23.23 -10.66 -11.42
N GLY A 194 -23.22 -10.97 -10.12
CA GLY A 194 -23.27 -12.33 -9.59
C GLY A 194 -21.97 -13.12 -9.65
N LYS A 195 -20.88 -12.54 -10.17
CA LYS A 195 -19.57 -13.20 -10.29
C LYS A 195 -18.62 -12.82 -9.16
N ILE A 196 -17.53 -13.58 -9.02
CA ILE A 196 -16.42 -13.26 -8.14
C ILE A 196 -15.42 -12.41 -8.93
N VAL A 197 -15.17 -11.17 -8.51
CA VAL A 197 -14.14 -10.33 -9.15
C VAL A 197 -12.78 -10.65 -8.54
N LEU A 198 -11.79 -10.99 -9.36
CA LEU A 198 -10.40 -11.14 -8.96
C LEU A 198 -9.59 -9.95 -9.49
N PHE A 199 -9.12 -9.08 -8.59
CA PHE A 199 -8.09 -8.10 -8.92
C PHE A 199 -6.73 -8.80 -8.94
N ASN A 200 -6.23 -9.08 -10.14
CA ASN A 200 -4.91 -9.67 -10.39
C ASN A 200 -3.86 -8.59 -10.66
N HIS A 201 -3.89 -7.52 -9.87
CA HIS A 201 -2.81 -6.53 -9.87
C HIS A 201 -1.55 -7.16 -9.28
N SER A 202 -0.41 -6.97 -9.94
CA SER A 202 0.85 -7.54 -9.48
C SER A 202 1.62 -6.52 -8.66
N PHE A 203 2.11 -6.93 -7.47
CA PHE A 203 3.09 -6.13 -6.74
C PHE A 203 4.38 -5.99 -7.55
N ASP A 204 4.85 -4.75 -7.73
CA ASP A 204 6.08 -4.47 -8.47
C ASP A 204 7.32 -4.82 -7.63
N LYS A 205 7.77 -6.07 -7.80
CA LYS A 205 8.97 -6.59 -7.13
C LYS A 205 10.25 -5.90 -7.58
N GLN A 206 10.31 -5.38 -8.80
CA GLN A 206 11.51 -4.71 -9.32
C GLN A 206 11.66 -3.34 -8.67
N MET A 207 10.57 -2.56 -8.64
CA MET A 207 10.52 -1.28 -7.93
C MET A 207 10.85 -1.46 -6.44
N ALA A 208 10.26 -2.47 -5.79
CA ALA A 208 10.56 -2.77 -4.39
C ALA A 208 12.05 -3.09 -4.16
N ALA A 209 12.66 -3.90 -5.05
CA ALA A 209 14.07 -4.24 -4.97
C ALA A 209 15.02 -3.04 -5.21
N GLN A 210 14.55 -1.98 -5.86
CA GLN A 210 15.29 -0.73 -6.09
C GLN A 210 15.20 0.26 -4.92
N GLY A 211 14.57 -0.13 -3.79
CA GLY A 211 14.39 0.71 -2.61
C GLY A 211 13.07 1.48 -2.58
N HIS A 212 12.22 1.30 -3.60
CA HIS A 212 10.90 1.94 -3.72
C HIS A 212 9.76 1.01 -3.24
N GLY A 213 9.99 0.28 -2.15
CA GLY A 213 9.02 -0.70 -1.63
C GLY A 213 7.70 -0.08 -1.15
N GLY A 214 7.75 1.14 -0.62
CA GLY A 214 6.54 1.90 -0.26
C GLY A 214 5.69 2.22 -1.48
N ASP A 215 6.29 2.81 -2.51
CA ASP A 215 5.61 3.18 -3.76
C ASP A 215 5.00 1.94 -4.45
N ALA A 216 5.75 0.83 -4.49
CA ALA A 216 5.27 -0.44 -5.04
C ALA A 216 4.07 -1.01 -4.26
N TYR A 217 4.07 -0.85 -2.93
CA TYR A 217 2.99 -1.30 -2.08
C TYR A 217 1.75 -0.42 -2.27
N ASP A 218 1.93 0.89 -2.32
CA ASP A 218 0.84 1.86 -2.49
C ASP A 218 0.09 1.64 -3.79
N GLN A 219 0.79 1.28 -4.88
CA GLN A 219 0.16 0.92 -6.16
C GLN A 219 -0.76 -0.31 -6.06
N ALA A 220 -0.43 -1.28 -5.20
CA ALA A 220 -1.15 -2.54 -5.12
C ALA A 220 -2.17 -2.59 -3.95
N VAL A 221 -1.95 -1.84 -2.87
CA VAL A 221 -2.79 -1.89 -1.68
C VAL A 221 -4.19 -1.30 -1.90
N VAL A 222 -4.35 -0.41 -2.88
CA VAL A 222 -5.64 0.21 -3.22
C VAL A 222 -6.73 -0.82 -3.51
N TYR A 223 -6.38 -1.97 -4.10
CA TYR A 223 -7.35 -3.04 -4.38
C TYR A 223 -7.80 -3.75 -3.10
N ARG A 224 -6.96 -3.79 -2.06
CA ARG A 224 -7.35 -4.30 -0.74
C ARG A 224 -8.40 -3.42 -0.07
N SER A 225 -8.23 -2.09 -0.20
CA SER A 225 -9.10 -1.12 0.45
C SER A 225 -10.40 -0.90 -0.34
N ASP A 226 -10.29 -0.64 -1.64
CA ASP A 226 -11.40 -0.14 -2.47
C ASP A 226 -11.96 -1.19 -3.44
N GLY A 227 -11.22 -2.28 -3.66
CA GLY A 227 -11.63 -3.40 -4.53
C GLY A 227 -13.02 -3.96 -4.21
N PRO A 228 -13.31 -4.34 -2.94
CA PRO A 228 -14.62 -4.88 -2.58
C PRO A 228 -15.77 -3.93 -2.91
N VAL A 229 -15.60 -2.63 -2.64
CA VAL A 229 -16.62 -1.61 -2.93
C VAL A 229 -16.78 -1.40 -4.43
N ALA A 230 -15.69 -1.34 -5.19
CA ALA A 230 -15.72 -1.19 -6.63
C ALA A 230 -16.43 -2.37 -7.31
N ALA A 231 -16.12 -3.61 -6.91
CA ALA A 231 -16.77 -4.82 -7.42
C ALA A 231 -18.27 -4.86 -7.06
N ALA A 232 -18.62 -4.52 -5.82
CA ALA A 232 -20.01 -4.51 -5.36
C ALA A 232 -20.90 -3.52 -6.12
N LYS A 233 -20.37 -2.36 -6.54
CA LYS A 233 -21.12 -1.39 -7.37
C LYS A 233 -21.62 -1.97 -8.69
N LEU A 234 -20.92 -2.96 -9.24
CA LEU A 234 -21.30 -3.68 -10.46
C LEU A 234 -22.08 -4.97 -10.17
N GLY A 235 -22.38 -5.26 -8.90
CA GLY A 235 -23.17 -6.42 -8.48
C GLY A 235 -22.37 -7.71 -8.31
N ALA A 236 -21.04 -7.64 -8.15
CA ALA A 236 -20.24 -8.82 -7.84
C ALA A 236 -20.71 -9.50 -6.55
N ALA A 237 -20.68 -10.84 -6.53
CA ALA A 237 -21.05 -11.64 -5.35
C ALA A 237 -19.92 -11.70 -4.32
N ALA A 238 -18.67 -11.63 -4.77
CA ALA A 238 -17.49 -11.59 -3.90
C ALA A 238 -16.31 -10.90 -4.62
N CYS A 239 -15.27 -10.56 -3.86
CA CYS A 239 -14.05 -9.97 -4.36
C CYS A 239 -12.83 -10.73 -3.82
N LEU A 240 -11.90 -11.08 -4.71
CA LEU A 240 -10.59 -11.62 -4.40
C LEU A 240 -9.52 -10.63 -4.88
N ILE A 241 -8.44 -10.53 -4.12
CA ILE A 241 -7.31 -9.66 -4.45
C ILE A 241 -6.04 -10.50 -4.39
N ARG A 242 -5.22 -10.40 -5.43
CA ARG A 242 -3.88 -10.98 -5.41
C ARG A 242 -3.06 -10.37 -4.28
N SER A 243 -2.44 -11.22 -3.47
CA SER A 243 -1.59 -10.76 -2.38
C SER A 243 -0.40 -9.94 -2.89
N VAL A 244 -0.10 -8.88 -2.15
CA VAL A 244 0.98 -7.91 -2.37
C VAL A 244 2.26 -8.39 -1.72
#